data_AF-A0A412VZY9-F1
#
_entry.id   AF-A0A412VZY9-F1
#
_cell.length_a   1.000
_cell.length_b   1.000
_cell.length_c   1.000
_cell.angle_alpha   90.00
_cell.angle_beta   90.00
_cell.angle_gamma   90.00
#
_symmetry.space_group_name_H-M   'P 1'
#
loop_
_entity.id
_entity.type
_entity.pdbx_description
1 polymer ?
#
loop_
_entity_poly.entity_id
_entity_poly.type
_entity_poly.pdbx_seq_one_letter_code
_entity_poly.pdbx_strand_id
1 'polypeptide(L)'
;MVEFYHYLFYRASSYYKDKDFPVYSPVILISFIICLNYVTVFDTVNYFVYHDRWPSKWEYWVPLTVILIFNYWYFSKNARWQSVVKWGDKMPRIEKRRRNIYYWVYIVISLLLFAVEFYITTENVFRLYPDHFTLPNNIHFITK
;
A
#
# COMPACT_ATOMS: atom_id res chain seq x y z
N MET A 1 18.03 -2.42 -5.72
CA MET A 1 16.73 -3.03 -5.37
C MET A 1 16.68 -3.44 -3.88
N VAL A 2 17.49 -4.40 -3.43
CA VAL A 2 17.47 -4.90 -2.03
C VAL A 2 17.76 -3.80 -1.00
N GLU A 3 18.74 -2.93 -1.26
CA GLU A 3 19.08 -1.85 -0.33
C GLU A 3 17.97 -0.80 -0.13
N PHE A 4 17.16 -0.54 -1.15
CA PHE A 4 16.04 0.40 -1.03
C PHE A 4 14.92 -0.22 -0.19
N TYR A 5 14.64 -1.51 -0.39
CA TYR A 5 13.70 -2.26 0.43
C TYR A 5 14.14 -2.37 1.91
N HIS A 6 15.43 -2.59 2.16
CA HIS A 6 16.01 -2.50 3.50
C HIS A 6 15.89 -1.08 4.08
N TYR A 7 16.08 -0.05 3.26
CA TYR A 7 15.92 1.33 3.68
C TYR A 7 14.45 1.70 4.00
N LEU A 8 13.48 1.19 3.24
CA LEU A 8 12.05 1.32 3.55
C LEU A 8 11.74 0.74 4.93
N PHE A 9 12.20 -0.49 5.19
CA PHE A 9 12.04 -1.12 6.49
C PHE A 9 12.76 -0.35 7.60
N TYR A 10 13.98 0.11 7.35
CA TYR A 10 14.74 0.92 8.31
C TYR A 10 14.01 2.21 8.68
N ARG A 11 13.47 2.95 7.70
CA ARG A 11 12.74 4.19 7.95
C ARG A 11 11.45 3.93 8.72
N ALA A 12 10.69 2.91 8.33
CA ALA A 12 9.52 2.46 9.08
C ALA A 12 9.91 2.12 10.54
N SER A 13 10.96 1.33 10.73
CA SER A 13 11.47 0.95 12.06
C SER A 13 11.93 2.14 12.89
N SER A 14 12.56 3.15 12.26
CA SER A 14 13.03 4.35 12.97
C SER A 14 11.89 5.17 13.59
N TYR A 15 10.68 5.09 13.05
CA TYR A 15 9.50 5.75 13.62
C TYR A 15 9.00 5.07 14.92
N TYR A 16 9.32 3.79 15.09
CA TYR A 16 8.87 2.95 16.20
C TYR A 16 9.96 2.66 17.24
N LYS A 17 11.19 3.13 17.00
CA LYS A 17 12.39 2.83 17.81
C LYS A 17 12.24 3.17 19.29
N ASP A 18 11.52 4.25 19.61
CA ASP A 18 11.37 4.74 20.97
C ASP A 18 10.10 4.22 21.67
N LYS A 19 9.37 3.30 21.02
CA LYS A 19 8.03 2.89 21.47
C LYS A 19 7.93 1.40 21.83
N ASP A 20 9.04 0.68 21.94
CA ASP A 20 9.10 -0.79 22.16
C ASP A 20 8.18 -1.60 21.25
N PHE A 21 7.85 -1.06 20.06
CA PHE A 21 6.92 -1.70 19.15
C PHE A 21 7.56 -2.91 18.48
N PRO A 22 6.84 -4.03 18.36
CA PRO A 22 7.41 -5.25 17.83
C PRO A 22 7.63 -5.14 16.31
N VAL A 23 8.58 -5.93 15.79
CA VAL A 23 9.04 -5.97 14.37
C VAL A 23 7.91 -6.01 13.35
N TYR A 24 6.73 -6.49 13.73
CA TYR A 24 5.53 -6.53 12.90
C TYR A 24 5.06 -5.15 12.42
N SER A 25 5.24 -4.07 13.18
CA SER A 25 4.71 -2.75 12.78
C SER A 25 5.40 -2.16 11.55
N PRO A 26 6.75 -2.14 11.47
CA PRO A 26 7.44 -1.80 10.23
C PRO A 26 7.08 -2.71 9.05
N VAL A 27 6.90 -4.02 9.29
CA VAL A 27 6.49 -4.99 8.27
C VAL A 27 5.11 -4.64 7.71
N ILE A 28 4.14 -4.34 8.57
CA ILE A 28 2.78 -3.96 8.14
C ILE A 28 2.84 -2.70 7.28
N LEU A 29 3.58 -1.67 7.72
CA LEU A 29 3.67 -0.41 6.99
C LEU A 29 4.26 -0.58 5.58
N ILE A 30 5.38 -1.28 5.45
CA ILE A 30 5.99 -1.49 4.12
C ILE A 30 5.11 -2.41 3.26
N SER A 31 4.44 -3.40 3.87
CA SER A 31 3.54 -4.30 3.14
C SER A 31 2.35 -3.55 2.59
N PHE A 32 1.77 -2.63 3.38
CA PHE A 32 0.67 -1.77 2.95
C PHE A 32 1.05 -0.94 1.72
N ILE A 33 2.20 -0.25 1.75
CA ILE A 33 2.64 0.55 0.59
C ILE A 33 2.89 -0.32 -0.64
N ILE A 34 3.51 -1.50 -0.49
CA ILE A 34 3.71 -2.42 -1.61
C ILE A 34 2.36 -2.87 -2.17
N CYS A 35 1.38 -3.12 -1.30
CA CYS A 35 0.04 -3.51 -1.72
C CYS A 35 -0.69 -2.40 -2.46
N LEU A 36 -0.55 -1.13 -2.05
CA LEU A 36 -1.12 -0.01 -2.82
C LEU A 36 -0.61 -0.02 -4.27
N ASN A 37 0.70 -0.17 -4.46
CA ASN A 37 1.28 -0.22 -5.80
C ASN A 37 0.81 -1.47 -6.57
N TYR A 38 0.65 -2.61 -5.89
CA TYR A 38 0.12 -3.82 -6.50
C TYR A 38 -1.30 -3.58 -7.02
N VAL A 39 -2.19 -3.04 -6.19
CA VAL A 39 -3.58 -2.73 -6.55
C VAL A 39 -3.62 -1.81 -7.77
N THR A 40 -2.84 -0.72 -7.74
CA THR A 40 -2.78 0.20 -8.87
C THR A 40 -2.35 -0.44 -10.18
N VAL A 41 -1.30 -1.26 -10.15
CA VAL A 41 -0.84 -1.95 -11.36
C VAL A 41 -1.87 -2.99 -11.81
N PHE A 42 -2.43 -3.73 -10.87
CA PHE A 42 -3.41 -4.79 -11.14
C PHE A 42 -4.69 -4.22 -11.78
N ASP A 43 -5.28 -3.18 -11.20
CA ASP A 43 -6.49 -2.56 -11.73
C ASP A 43 -6.23 -1.87 -13.08
N THR A 44 -5.07 -1.21 -13.23
CA THR A 44 -4.65 -0.63 -14.52
C THR A 44 -4.58 -1.71 -15.61
N VAL A 45 -3.92 -2.85 -15.32
CA VAL A 45 -3.79 -3.95 -16.28
C VAL A 45 -5.14 -4.59 -16.58
N ASN A 46 -5.96 -4.87 -15.57
CA ASN A 46 -7.29 -5.46 -15.79
C ASN A 46 -8.19 -4.55 -16.62
N TYR A 47 -8.19 -3.25 -16.32
CA TYR A 47 -8.99 -2.28 -17.06
C TYR A 47 -8.53 -2.13 -18.52
N PHE A 48 -7.24 -1.91 -18.76
CA PHE A 48 -6.73 -1.59 -20.09
C PHE A 48 -6.45 -2.81 -20.97
N VAL A 49 -6.03 -3.94 -20.39
CA VAL A 49 -5.60 -5.13 -21.15
C VAL A 49 -6.72 -6.16 -21.22
N TYR A 50 -7.30 -6.51 -20.08
CA TYR A 50 -8.31 -7.58 -20.00
C TYR A 50 -9.75 -7.07 -20.18
N HIS A 51 -9.94 -5.76 -20.12
CA HIS A 51 -11.26 -5.10 -20.11
C HIS A 51 -12.20 -5.63 -19.02
N ASP A 52 -11.63 -6.24 -17.99
CA ASP A 52 -12.36 -6.67 -16.80
C ASP A 52 -12.46 -5.49 -15.85
N ARG A 53 -13.70 -5.20 -15.45
CA ARG A 53 -14.03 -4.05 -14.60
C ARG A 53 -14.36 -4.45 -13.16
N TRP A 54 -14.49 -5.75 -12.88
CA TRP A 54 -14.91 -6.25 -11.58
C TRP A 54 -14.08 -7.45 -11.13
N PRO A 55 -12.76 -7.26 -10.91
CA PRO A 55 -11.92 -8.33 -10.40
C PRO A 55 -12.47 -8.85 -9.07
N SER A 56 -12.26 -10.14 -8.83
CA SER A 56 -12.75 -10.79 -7.61
C SER A 56 -12.05 -10.20 -6.39
N LYS A 57 -12.79 -10.02 -5.28
CA LYS A 57 -12.21 -9.55 -4.00
C LYS A 57 -11.00 -10.39 -3.57
N TRP A 58 -11.00 -11.68 -3.89
CA TRP A 58 -9.90 -12.60 -3.58
C TRP A 58 -8.59 -12.24 -4.28
N GLU A 59 -8.65 -11.62 -5.47
CA GLU A 59 -7.47 -11.19 -6.23
C GLU A 59 -6.76 -10.00 -5.57
N TYR A 60 -7.40 -9.35 -4.60
CA TYR A 60 -6.80 -8.33 -3.74
C TYR A 60 -6.31 -8.92 -2.41
N TRP A 61 -7.12 -9.78 -1.77
CA TRP A 61 -6.82 -10.35 -0.45
C TRP A 61 -5.68 -11.36 -0.47
N VAL A 62 -5.60 -12.21 -1.51
CA VAL A 62 -4.55 -13.23 -1.61
C VAL A 62 -3.16 -12.59 -1.74
N PRO A 63 -2.91 -11.65 -2.67
CA PRO A 63 -1.62 -10.96 -2.78
C PRO A 63 -1.26 -10.18 -1.51
N LEU A 64 -2.21 -9.49 -0.89
CA LEU A 64 -1.97 -8.78 0.37
C LEU A 64 -1.44 -9.72 1.45
N THR A 65 -2.11 -10.87 1.62
CA THR A 65 -1.74 -11.89 2.61
C THR A 65 -0.35 -12.46 2.30
N VAL A 66 -0.10 -12.78 1.04
CA VAL A 66 1.20 -13.30 0.57
C VAL A 66 2.31 -12.29 0.84
N ILE A 67 2.12 -11.02 0.47
CA ILE A 67 3.11 -9.94 0.69
C ILE A 67 3.41 -9.79 2.19
N LEU A 68 2.40 -9.79 3.05
CA LEU A 68 2.57 -9.72 4.50
C LEU A 68 3.38 -10.90 5.05
N ILE A 69 3.02 -12.13 4.68
CA ILE A 69 3.72 -13.35 5.12
C ILE A 69 5.18 -13.33 4.65
N PHE A 70 5.43 -13.02 3.39
CA PHE A 70 6.78 -12.97 2.84
C PHE A 70 7.63 -11.88 3.49
N ASN A 71 7.09 -10.67 3.67
CA ASN A 71 7.81 -9.58 4.33
C ASN A 71 8.12 -9.95 5.79
N TYR A 72 7.15 -10.51 6.52
CA TYR A 72 7.36 -10.96 7.89
C TYR A 72 8.45 -12.03 7.96
N TRP A 73 8.33 -13.08 7.15
CA TRP A 73 9.32 -14.16 7.09
C TRP A 73 10.71 -13.63 6.73
N TYR A 74 10.80 -12.75 5.73
CA TYR A 74 12.05 -12.19 5.25
C TYR A 74 12.81 -11.39 6.33
N PHE A 75 12.11 -10.57 7.11
CA PHE A 75 12.74 -9.74 8.14
C PHE A 75 12.94 -10.49 9.46
N SER A 76 12.08 -11.46 9.78
CA SER A 76 12.18 -12.27 11.00
C SER A 76 13.23 -13.37 10.89
N LYS A 77 13.44 -13.94 9.69
CA LYS A 77 14.43 -14.99 9.46
C LYS A 77 15.81 -14.54 9.93
N ASN A 78 16.41 -15.32 10.84
CA ASN A 78 17.73 -15.07 11.44
C ASN A 78 17.86 -13.65 12.03
N ALA A 79 16.76 -13.06 12.52
CA ALA A 79 16.71 -11.70 13.03
C ALA A 79 17.28 -10.65 12.05
N ARG A 80 17.08 -10.84 10.73
CA ARG A 80 17.60 -9.95 9.69
C ARG A 80 17.23 -8.48 9.91
N TRP A 81 16.06 -8.21 10.48
CA TRP A 81 15.64 -6.87 10.86
C TRP A 81 16.69 -6.13 11.71
N GLN A 82 17.38 -6.81 12.63
CA GLN A 82 18.41 -6.20 13.47
C GLN A 82 19.63 -5.77 12.63
N SER A 83 20.03 -6.60 11.67
CA SER A 83 21.12 -6.28 10.74
C SER A 83 20.77 -5.06 9.88
N VAL A 84 19.53 -5.00 9.38
CA VAL A 84 19.03 -3.88 8.58
C VAL A 84 18.98 -2.58 9.39
N VAL A 85 18.53 -2.64 10.65
CA VAL A 85 18.51 -1.48 11.54
C VAL A 85 19.93 -1.00 11.86
N LYS A 86 20.84 -1.91 12.22
CA LYS A 86 22.25 -1.59 12.47
C LYS A 86 22.94 -0.99 11.24
N TRP A 87 22.63 -1.50 10.05
CA TRP A 87 23.14 -0.94 8.78
C TRP A 87 22.65 0.49 8.57
N GLY A 88 21.35 0.75 8.74
CA GLY A 88 20.78 2.10 8.57
C GLY A 88 21.27 3.10 9.62
N ASP A 89 21.58 2.65 10.83
CA ASP A 89 22.13 3.50 11.89
C ASP A 89 23.59 3.91 11.65
N LYS A 90 24.39 3.02 11.04
CA LYS A 90 25.78 3.30 10.67
C LYS A 90 25.92 4.12 9.37
N MET A 91 24.82 4.37 8.67
CA MET A 91 24.84 5.04 7.37
C MET A 91 25.25 6.53 7.49
N PRO A 92 26.17 7.03 6.63
CA PRO A 92 26.56 8.44 6.62
C PRO A 92 25.37 9.39 6.39
N ARG A 93 25.41 10.57 7.03
CA ARG A 93 24.30 11.57 6.95
C ARG A 93 23.95 11.97 5.51
N ILE A 94 24.95 12.15 4.65
CA ILE A 94 24.75 12.55 3.24
C ILE A 94 23.99 11.46 2.48
N GLU A 95 24.40 10.20 2.64
CA GLU A 95 23.74 9.07 2.01
C GLU A 95 22.31 8.88 2.53
N LYS A 96 22.14 9.03 3.85
CA LYS A 96 20.83 8.97 4.49
C LYS A 96 19.89 10.03 3.94
N ARG A 97 20.36 11.26 3.71
CA ARG A 97 19.57 12.35 3.13
C ARG A 97 19.12 12.00 1.71
N ARG A 98 20.04 11.51 0.87
CA ARG A 98 19.73 11.09 -0.51
C ARG A 98 18.68 9.97 -0.53
N ARG A 99 18.87 8.91 0.26
CA ARG A 99 17.91 7.79 0.35
C ARG A 99 16.56 8.22 0.93
N ASN A 100 16.53 9.21 1.83
CA ASN A 100 15.28 9.74 2.38
C ASN A 100 14.46 10.50 1.33
N ILE A 101 15.11 11.14 0.35
CA ILE A 101 14.40 11.75 -0.79
C ILE A 101 13.72 10.65 -1.61
N TYR A 102 14.45 9.59 -2.00
CA TYR A 102 13.85 8.48 -2.74
C TYR A 102 12.73 7.77 -1.97
N TYR A 103 12.88 7.63 -0.65
CA TYR A 103 11.83 7.11 0.21
C TYR A 103 10.56 7.95 0.12
N TRP A 104 10.65 9.27 0.31
CA TRP A 104 9.48 10.14 0.25
C TRP A 104 8.87 10.22 -1.14
N VAL A 105 9.70 10.29 -2.18
CA VAL A 105 9.24 10.25 -3.57
C VAL A 105 8.43 8.98 -3.83
N TYR A 106 8.91 7.81 -3.38
CA TYR A 106 8.18 6.55 -3.50
C TYR A 106 6.85 6.58 -2.76
N ILE A 107 6.83 6.96 -1.47
CA ILE A 107 5.60 7.04 -0.68
C ILE A 107 4.57 7.98 -1.31
N VAL A 108 5.00 9.18 -1.69
CA VAL A 108 4.11 10.20 -2.27
C VAL A 108 3.56 9.75 -3.61
N ILE A 109 4.40 9.20 -4.50
CA ILE A 109 3.94 8.70 -5.79
C ILE A 109 2.97 7.54 -5.60
N SER A 110 3.25 6.57 -4.73
CA SER A 110 2.33 5.45 -4.47
C SER A 110 0.97 5.91 -3.97
N LEU A 111 0.93 6.89 -3.06
CA LEU A 111 -0.32 7.45 -2.57
C LEU A 111 -1.07 8.26 -3.64
N LEU A 112 -0.36 9.08 -4.43
CA LEU A 112 -0.97 9.85 -5.51
C LEU A 112 -1.56 8.96 -6.60
N LEU A 113 -0.82 7.93 -7.02
CA LEU A 113 -1.29 6.98 -8.03
C LEU A 113 -2.54 6.24 -7.54
N PHE A 114 -2.51 5.74 -6.31
CA PHE A 114 -3.68 5.10 -5.72
C PHE A 114 -4.88 6.06 -5.59
N ALA A 115 -4.65 7.32 -5.23
CA ALA A 115 -5.73 8.32 -5.14
C ALA A 115 -6.33 8.65 -6.51
N VAL A 116 -5.49 8.79 -7.54
CA VAL A 116 -5.95 9.03 -8.92
C VAL A 116 -6.73 7.84 -9.44
N GLU A 117 -6.21 6.63 -9.25
CA GLU A 117 -6.90 5.39 -9.58
C GLU A 117 -8.25 5.33 -8.89
N PHE A 118 -8.29 5.45 -7.55
CA PHE A 118 -9.51 5.43 -6.76
C PHE A 118 -10.53 6.46 -7.23
N TYR A 119 -10.08 7.67 -7.59
CA TYR A 119 -10.94 8.70 -8.17
C TYR A 119 -11.52 8.26 -9.52
N ILE A 120 -10.69 7.71 -10.41
CA ILE A 120 -11.12 7.22 -11.72
C ILE A 120 -12.11 6.06 -11.56
N THR A 121 -11.85 5.08 -10.68
CA THR A 121 -12.78 3.96 -10.45
C THR A 121 -14.09 4.45 -9.87
N THR A 122 -14.06 5.34 -8.88
CA THR A 122 -15.29 5.87 -8.28
C THR A 122 -16.10 6.69 -9.28
N GLU A 123 -15.52 7.68 -9.97
CA GLU A 123 -16.22 8.51 -10.96
C GLU A 123 -16.74 7.70 -12.16
N ASN A 124 -15.98 6.74 -12.68
CA ASN A 124 -16.44 5.90 -13.79
C ASN A 124 -17.54 4.93 -13.35
N VAL A 125 -17.48 4.38 -12.14
CA VAL A 125 -18.56 3.55 -11.58
C VAL A 125 -19.81 4.39 -11.32
N PHE A 126 -19.67 5.59 -10.74
CA PHE A 126 -20.80 6.50 -10.48
C PHE A 126 -21.44 7.04 -11.77
N ARG A 127 -20.67 7.34 -12.82
CA ARG A 127 -21.22 7.78 -14.11
C ARG A 127 -21.92 6.68 -14.90
N LEU A 128 -21.46 5.43 -14.77
CA LEU A 128 -22.02 4.31 -15.53
C LEU A 128 -23.21 3.62 -14.83
N TYR A 129 -23.36 3.80 -13.52
CA TYR A 129 -24.47 3.22 -12.73
C TYR A 129 -25.11 4.23 -11.74
N PRO A 130 -25.74 5.32 -12.23
CA PRO A 130 -26.46 6.25 -11.35
C PRO A 130 -27.66 5.59 -10.62
N ASP A 131 -28.26 4.55 -11.21
CA ASP A 131 -29.56 4.02 -10.78
C ASP A 131 -29.49 2.97 -9.65
N HIS A 132 -28.30 2.42 -9.37
CA HIS A 132 -28.09 1.44 -8.28
C HIS A 132 -27.88 2.08 -6.90
N PHE A 133 -27.82 3.42 -6.83
CA PHE A 133 -27.87 4.20 -5.58
C PHE A 133 -29.24 4.87 -5.39
N THR A 134 -30.32 4.21 -5.80
CA THR A 134 -31.66 4.59 -5.35
C THR A 134 -31.71 4.39 -3.83
N LEU A 135 -31.86 5.51 -3.10
CA LEU A 135 -32.20 5.55 -1.68
C LEU A 135 -33.31 4.52 -1.40
N PRO A 136 -33.28 3.80 -0.26
CA PRO A 136 -34.26 2.77 0.04
C PRO A 136 -35.68 3.32 -0.15
N ASN A 137 -36.52 2.55 -0.86
CA ASN A 137 -37.90 2.85 -1.30
C ASN A 137 -38.91 3.20 -0.18
N ASN A 138 -38.47 3.56 1.02
CA ASN A 138 -39.32 3.78 2.18
C ASN A 138 -39.75 5.23 2.38
N ILE A 139 -39.51 6.14 1.43
CA ILE A 139 -40.08 7.49 1.48
C ILE A 139 -41.31 7.54 0.58
N HIS A 140 -42.42 7.00 1.08
CA HIS A 140 -43.75 7.34 0.57
C HIS A 140 -44.03 8.81 0.90
N PHE A 141 -43.88 9.70 -0.08
CA PHE A 141 -44.52 11.01 0.01
C PHE A 141 -46.04 10.81 -0.17
N ILE A 142 -46.77 10.91 0.94
CA ILE A 142 -48.22 11.05 0.93
C ILE A 142 -48.52 12.44 0.36
N THR A 143 -48.87 12.52 -0.91
CA THR A 143 -49.51 13.72 -1.48
C THR A 143 -50.99 13.69 -1.12
N LYS A 144 -51.42 14.62 -0.27
CA LYS A 144 -52.81 15.04 -0.16
C LYS A 144 -53.18 15.94 -1.33
#